data_AF-A8ZT61-F1
#
_entry.id   AF-A8ZT61-F1
#
_cell.length_a   1.000
_cell.length_b   1.000
_cell.length_c   1.000
_cell.angle_alpha   90.00
_cell.angle_beta   90.00
_cell.angle_gamma   90.00
#
_symmetry.space_group_name_H-M   'P 1'
#
loop_
_entity.id
_entity.type
_entity.pdbx_description
1 polymer ?
#
loop_
_entity_poly.entity_id
_entity_poly.type
_entity_poly.pdbx_seq_one_letter_code
_entity_poly.pdbx_strand_id
1 'polypeptide(L)'
;MPWKTHTIVRGTIVIFGIVLAAWMLAACAPWYRSYDITSGEDLTKISAVPELRKALKDSKPDVRMAAATALGRIGPDARDALSDLVDVLGDNRHEVREASANAISSIIGTAPVSEADKNLMVQVQANRLASEDWAARVDAADQLAQMGPAGADAVPVLISTLSDETEWSYYWTRQYDKVRRAAANALGEMRSAATAASPALIKASKYQDPGVRLEAVRALGKIGTPSDSTVVKALTAALKDDDAGVRREAADALGAFEVYANNTVPNLVDALSDQDVDARRKAAQVLGRFGPKTDAAAEALVAALKDTDKAVRQTAARAIAEFGIDNKTAAATPLRPPVAAMAPEETAAVETTAQPETKIRSTVDLLNIRAMPSVNSRRVGKLLQNEIATVVETLVDWVKIEKPDGTTGYVFKEYTAMVHETGDASRVLQPESQKAQATVNMPMVPVVTAPVAVASASTVPKIRPIVDALEMRSEPFGSEQVGQLLRNEAAEVVESRAGWIKIKKADGTTGYVFKEYTESAP
;
A
#
# COMPACT_ATOMS: atom_id res chain seq x y z
N MET A 1 -32.94 -23.38 42.09
CA MET A 1 -31.46 -23.46 42.21
C MET A 1 -31.13 -24.48 43.30
N PRO A 2 -29.93 -25.09 43.33
CA PRO A 2 -28.86 -25.21 42.32
C PRO A 2 -28.97 -26.57 41.55
N TRP A 3 -28.62 -26.75 40.26
CA TRP A 3 -27.37 -26.54 39.48
C TRP A 3 -26.37 -27.72 39.50
N LYS A 4 -25.72 -27.96 38.33
CA LYS A 4 -24.68 -28.97 37.98
C LYS A 4 -25.22 -30.40 37.76
N THR A 5 -24.82 -31.18 36.72
CA THR A 5 -23.89 -30.96 35.58
C THR A 5 -24.39 -31.62 34.28
N HIS A 6 -24.24 -30.93 33.14
CA HIS A 6 -24.14 -31.54 31.81
C HIS A 6 -22.65 -31.80 31.44
N THR A 7 -22.37 -32.05 30.15
CA THR A 7 -21.07 -31.89 29.46
C THR A 7 -20.12 -33.08 29.44
N ILE A 8 -19.92 -33.86 30.53
CA ILE A 8 -18.89 -34.92 30.55
C ILE A 8 -19.10 -36.01 29.48
N VAL A 9 -20.34 -36.47 29.29
CA VAL A 9 -20.68 -37.69 28.51
C VAL A 9 -20.36 -37.57 27.00
N ARG A 10 -20.28 -36.36 26.43
CA ARG A 10 -19.98 -36.20 25.00
C ARG A 10 -18.49 -36.27 24.66
N GLY A 11 -17.59 -35.94 25.59
CA GLY A 11 -16.15 -36.11 25.39
C GLY A 11 -15.73 -37.58 25.40
N THR A 12 -16.27 -38.35 26.34
CA THR A 12 -15.91 -39.77 26.53
C THR A 12 -16.23 -40.62 25.31
N ILE A 13 -17.37 -40.38 24.64
CA ILE A 13 -17.80 -41.15 23.46
C ILE A 13 -16.89 -40.88 22.25
N VAL A 14 -16.40 -39.65 22.06
CA VAL A 14 -15.47 -39.32 20.96
C VAL A 14 -14.08 -39.91 21.24
N ILE A 15 -13.60 -39.86 22.49
CA ILE A 15 -12.34 -40.50 22.89
C ILE A 15 -12.44 -42.02 22.71
N PHE A 16 -13.52 -42.66 23.17
CA PHE A 16 -13.75 -44.08 22.92
C PHE A 16 -13.84 -44.39 21.41
N GLY A 17 -14.51 -43.56 20.62
CA GLY A 17 -14.59 -43.74 19.16
C GLY A 17 -13.23 -43.66 18.47
N ILE A 18 -12.33 -42.77 18.91
CA ILE A 18 -10.97 -42.64 18.37
C ILE A 18 -10.08 -43.81 18.83
N VAL A 19 -10.20 -44.24 20.09
CA VAL A 19 -9.50 -45.43 20.60
C VAL A 19 -10.00 -46.69 19.89
N LEU A 20 -11.31 -46.83 19.65
CA LEU A 20 -11.89 -47.95 18.89
C LEU A 20 -11.48 -47.91 17.42
N ALA A 21 -11.39 -46.73 16.80
CA ALA A 21 -10.91 -46.58 15.43
C ALA A 21 -9.43 -46.93 15.30
N ALA A 22 -8.59 -46.51 16.25
CA ALA A 22 -7.19 -46.92 16.33
C ALA A 22 -7.06 -48.44 16.58
N TRP A 23 -7.89 -49.01 17.45
CA TRP A 23 -7.98 -50.46 17.68
C TRP A 23 -8.46 -51.24 16.46
N MET A 24 -9.40 -50.71 15.67
CA MET A 24 -9.89 -51.35 14.43
C MET A 24 -8.86 -51.23 13.30
N LEU A 25 -8.16 -50.11 13.18
CA LEU A 25 -7.03 -49.96 12.26
C LEU A 25 -5.88 -50.90 12.65
N ALA A 26 -5.61 -51.08 13.95
CA ALA A 26 -4.67 -52.10 14.44
C ALA A 26 -5.15 -53.53 14.14
N ALA A 27 -6.41 -53.86 14.45
CA ALA A 27 -6.97 -55.20 14.23
C ALA A 27 -7.05 -55.60 12.73
N CYS A 28 -7.09 -54.63 11.82
CA CYS A 28 -6.99 -54.85 10.37
C CYS A 28 -5.53 -54.83 9.85
N ALA A 29 -4.54 -54.48 10.67
CA ALA A 29 -3.14 -54.46 10.26
C ALA A 29 -2.47 -55.85 10.43
N PRO A 30 -1.63 -56.31 9.48
CA PRO A 30 -1.00 -57.63 9.56
C PRO A 30 -0.18 -57.89 10.83
N TRP A 31 0.40 -56.86 11.44
CA TRP A 31 1.23 -56.98 12.66
C TRP A 31 0.44 -57.34 13.92
N TYR A 32 -0.88 -57.12 13.96
CA TYR A 32 -1.71 -57.52 15.11
C TYR A 32 -1.90 -59.04 15.20
N ARG A 33 -1.69 -59.78 14.10
CA ARG A 33 -1.73 -61.25 14.08
C ARG A 33 -0.45 -61.93 14.58
N SER A 34 0.61 -61.17 14.84
CA SER A 34 1.89 -61.70 15.36
C SER A 34 2.10 -61.48 16.87
N TYR A 35 1.15 -60.85 17.57
CA TYR A 35 1.22 -60.67 19.02
C TYR A 35 0.44 -61.74 19.77
N ASP A 36 1.10 -62.42 20.71
CA ASP A 36 0.48 -63.40 21.58
C ASP A 36 -0.25 -62.70 22.75
N ILE A 37 -1.56 -62.55 22.60
CA ILE A 37 -2.47 -61.98 23.61
C ILE A 37 -2.56 -62.81 24.91
N THR A 38 -1.86 -63.95 25.02
CA THR A 38 -1.77 -64.76 26.24
C THR A 38 -0.49 -64.51 27.06
N SER A 39 0.44 -63.68 26.57
CA SER A 39 1.76 -63.44 27.21
C SER A 39 1.70 -62.81 28.61
N GLY A 40 0.57 -62.19 28.97
CA GLY A 40 0.43 -61.41 30.22
C GLY A 40 1.16 -60.06 30.19
N GLU A 41 1.67 -59.63 29.04
CA GLU A 41 2.28 -58.31 28.91
C GLU A 41 1.26 -57.18 29.08
N ASP A 42 1.71 -56.14 29.78
CA ASP A 42 0.93 -54.96 30.06
C ASP A 42 0.80 -54.08 28.80
N LEU A 43 -0.31 -54.27 28.08
CA LEU A 43 -0.62 -53.57 26.83
C LEU A 43 -0.58 -52.04 26.93
N THR A 44 -0.66 -51.46 28.15
CA THR A 44 -0.50 -50.01 28.34
C THR A 44 0.91 -49.49 28.06
N LYS A 45 1.90 -50.40 27.96
CA LYS A 45 3.29 -50.10 27.62
C LYS A 45 3.59 -50.13 26.12
N ILE A 46 2.63 -50.55 25.27
CA ILE A 46 2.82 -50.59 23.82
C ILE A 46 2.70 -49.16 23.25
N SER A 47 3.84 -48.51 23.05
CA SER A 47 3.87 -47.23 22.34
C SER A 47 3.47 -47.40 20.88
N ALA A 48 2.49 -46.62 20.43
CA ALA A 48 2.09 -46.58 19.01
C ALA A 48 3.10 -45.81 18.13
N VAL A 49 4.01 -45.04 18.74
CA VAL A 49 4.92 -44.13 18.03
C VAL A 49 5.77 -44.83 16.94
N PRO A 50 6.35 -46.03 17.15
CA PRO A 50 7.14 -46.69 16.11
C PRO A 50 6.35 -47.09 14.86
N GLU A 51 5.11 -47.55 15.00
CA GLU A 51 4.26 -47.89 13.85
C GLU A 51 3.71 -46.64 13.16
N LEU A 52 3.38 -45.59 13.92
CA LEU A 52 2.98 -44.30 13.37
C LEU A 52 4.13 -43.65 12.56
N ARG A 53 5.38 -43.76 13.02
CA ARG A 53 6.57 -43.33 12.26
C ARG A 53 6.77 -44.08 10.94
N LYS A 54 6.35 -45.35 10.84
CA LYS A 54 6.29 -46.07 9.56
C LYS A 54 5.14 -45.57 8.69
N ALA A 55 3.96 -45.32 9.27
CA ALA A 55 2.78 -44.83 8.56
C ALA A 55 2.95 -43.40 7.99
N LEU A 56 3.81 -42.57 8.59
CA LEU A 56 4.29 -41.30 8.00
C LEU A 56 4.97 -41.48 6.62
N LYS A 57 5.37 -42.70 6.25
CA LYS A 57 6.07 -43.03 5.00
C LYS A 57 5.22 -43.90 4.07
N ASP A 58 3.91 -44.01 4.31
CA ASP A 58 2.96 -44.68 3.41
C ASP A 58 2.76 -43.89 2.11
N SER A 59 2.55 -44.61 1.01
CA SER A 59 2.18 -44.04 -0.30
C SER A 59 0.92 -43.15 -0.29
N LYS A 60 -0.06 -43.42 0.57
CA LYS A 60 -1.35 -42.73 0.63
C LYS A 60 -1.26 -41.47 1.51
N PRO A 61 -1.57 -40.27 0.99
CA PRO A 61 -1.60 -39.04 1.79
C PRO A 61 -2.45 -39.15 3.06
N ASP A 62 -3.64 -39.77 2.96
CA ASP A 62 -4.56 -39.92 4.10
C ASP A 62 -3.95 -40.68 5.27
N VAL A 63 -3.10 -41.68 4.99
CA VAL A 63 -2.41 -42.48 6.00
C VAL A 63 -1.30 -41.66 6.67
N ARG A 64 -0.52 -40.89 5.89
CA ARG A 64 0.50 -39.98 6.42
C ARG A 64 -0.12 -38.88 7.29
N MET A 65 -1.20 -38.26 6.81
CA MET A 65 -1.98 -37.25 7.53
C MET A 65 -2.57 -37.80 8.85
N ALA A 66 -3.17 -38.98 8.81
CA ALA A 66 -3.71 -39.64 10.02
C ALA A 66 -2.59 -40.01 11.01
N ALA A 67 -1.44 -40.48 10.53
CA ALA A 67 -0.29 -40.81 11.36
C ALA A 67 0.30 -39.57 12.06
N ALA A 68 0.49 -38.47 11.32
CA ALA A 68 0.92 -37.19 11.88
C ALA A 68 -0.09 -36.67 12.93
N THR A 69 -1.39 -36.69 12.60
CA THR A 69 -2.47 -36.28 13.52
C THR A 69 -2.49 -37.12 14.81
N ALA A 70 -2.22 -38.43 14.71
CA ALA A 70 -2.13 -39.31 15.87
C ALA A 70 -0.89 -39.01 16.74
N LEU A 71 0.28 -38.79 16.13
CA LEU A 71 1.50 -38.38 16.85
C LEU A 71 1.32 -37.04 17.57
N GLY A 72 0.69 -36.06 16.92
CA GLY A 72 0.35 -34.77 17.54
C GLY A 72 -0.58 -34.90 18.75
N ARG A 73 -1.50 -35.88 18.73
CA ARG A 73 -2.41 -36.19 19.86
C ARG A 73 -1.75 -36.96 21.01
N ILE A 74 -0.63 -37.64 20.75
CA ILE A 74 0.23 -38.21 21.80
C ILE A 74 1.02 -37.08 22.48
N GLY A 75 1.36 -36.02 21.76
CA GLY A 75 2.01 -34.83 22.32
C GLY A 75 3.47 -35.12 22.72
N PRO A 76 3.98 -34.57 23.83
CA PRO A 76 5.40 -34.67 24.21
C PRO A 76 5.98 -36.10 24.23
N ASP A 77 5.18 -37.12 24.52
CA ASP A 77 5.62 -38.53 24.53
C ASP A 77 5.94 -39.08 23.12
N ALA A 78 5.60 -38.34 22.04
CA ALA A 78 5.95 -38.64 20.66
C ALA A 78 7.19 -37.87 20.16
N ARG A 79 8.02 -37.30 21.05
CA ARG A 79 9.23 -36.53 20.69
C ARG A 79 10.20 -37.29 19.77
N ASP A 80 10.28 -38.61 19.91
CA ASP A 80 11.08 -39.50 19.05
C ASP A 80 10.64 -39.52 17.57
N ALA A 81 9.44 -39.02 17.25
CA ALA A 81 8.94 -38.91 15.87
C ALA A 81 9.22 -37.55 15.21
N LEU A 82 9.80 -36.58 15.92
CA LEU A 82 10.02 -35.23 15.37
C LEU A 82 10.85 -35.25 14.07
N SER A 83 11.85 -36.12 13.94
CA SER A 83 12.63 -36.27 12.71
C SER A 83 11.79 -36.69 11.51
N ASP A 84 10.92 -37.69 11.70
CA ASP A 84 10.07 -38.22 10.63
C ASP A 84 8.93 -37.24 10.29
N LEU A 85 8.49 -36.42 11.24
CA LEU A 85 7.55 -35.33 11.00
C LEU A 85 8.20 -34.18 10.24
N VAL A 86 9.49 -33.87 10.50
CA VAL A 86 10.26 -32.89 9.71
C VAL A 86 10.37 -33.32 8.25
N ASP A 87 10.63 -34.60 7.96
CA ASP A 87 10.61 -35.13 6.59
C ASP A 87 9.25 -34.83 5.91
N VAL A 88 8.16 -35.01 6.65
CA VAL A 88 6.78 -34.82 6.16
C VAL A 88 6.37 -33.34 6.01
N LEU A 89 7.14 -32.37 6.54
CA LEU A 89 6.97 -30.97 6.16
C LEU A 89 7.31 -30.74 4.66
N GLY A 90 8.02 -31.66 4.00
CA GLY A 90 8.26 -31.66 2.56
C GLY A 90 7.17 -32.30 1.69
N ASP A 91 6.04 -32.72 2.26
CA ASP A 91 5.01 -33.48 1.52
C ASP A 91 4.36 -32.69 0.37
N ASN A 92 3.97 -33.39 -0.70
CA ASN A 92 3.32 -32.75 -1.85
C ASN A 92 1.87 -32.29 -1.57
N ARG A 93 1.20 -32.85 -0.56
CA ARG A 93 -0.15 -32.46 -0.12
C ARG A 93 -0.11 -31.44 1.02
N HIS A 94 -0.84 -30.34 0.88
CA HIS A 94 -0.86 -29.27 1.89
C HIS A 94 -1.43 -29.78 3.22
N GLU A 95 -2.41 -30.68 3.16
CA GLU A 95 -3.09 -31.28 4.31
C GLU A 95 -2.13 -32.15 5.14
N VAL A 96 -1.22 -32.85 4.47
CA VAL A 96 -0.22 -33.71 5.11
C VAL A 96 0.87 -32.87 5.76
N ARG A 97 1.35 -31.83 5.06
CA ARG A 97 2.30 -30.85 5.61
C ARG A 97 1.73 -30.16 6.85
N GLU A 98 0.49 -29.68 6.78
CA GLU A 98 -0.22 -29.03 7.89
C GLU A 98 -0.45 -29.98 9.07
N ALA A 99 -0.88 -31.22 8.83
CA ALA A 99 -1.02 -32.21 9.90
C ALA A 99 0.31 -32.49 10.61
N SER A 100 1.44 -32.50 9.88
CA SER A 100 2.77 -32.61 10.47
C SER A 100 3.18 -31.37 11.25
N ALA A 101 2.96 -30.16 10.69
CA ALA A 101 3.24 -28.89 11.34
C ALA A 101 2.49 -28.75 12.68
N ASN A 102 1.18 -29.07 12.69
CA ASN A 102 0.35 -29.06 13.88
C ASN A 102 0.78 -30.16 14.89
N ALA A 103 1.25 -31.31 14.41
CA ALA A 103 1.78 -32.37 15.27
C ALA A 103 3.08 -31.95 15.96
N ILE A 104 4.03 -31.38 15.21
CA ILE A 104 5.29 -30.87 15.75
C ILE A 104 5.04 -29.77 16.80
N SER A 105 4.14 -28.82 16.53
CA SER A 105 3.73 -27.82 17.54
C SER A 105 3.12 -28.45 18.80
N SER A 106 2.36 -29.54 18.67
CA SER A 106 1.76 -30.24 19.81
C SER A 106 2.76 -31.07 20.62
N ILE A 107 3.83 -31.55 19.97
CA ILE A 107 4.91 -32.35 20.59
C ILE A 107 5.95 -31.45 21.29
N ILE A 108 6.23 -30.27 20.73
CA ILE A 108 7.18 -29.28 21.31
C ILE A 108 6.49 -28.39 22.34
N GLY A 109 5.21 -28.07 22.15
CA GLY A 109 4.45 -27.17 23.01
C GLY A 109 4.79 -25.68 22.79
N THR A 110 4.17 -24.82 23.58
CA THR A 110 4.18 -23.36 23.41
C THR A 110 5.44 -22.65 23.92
N ALA A 111 6.45 -23.39 24.37
CA ALA A 111 7.67 -22.84 24.96
C ALA A 111 8.92 -23.64 24.54
N PRO A 112 9.42 -23.50 23.29
CA PRO A 112 10.61 -24.19 22.81
C PRO A 112 11.86 -23.79 23.61
N VAL A 113 12.35 -24.71 24.45
CA VAL A 113 13.46 -24.44 25.40
C VAL A 113 14.83 -24.54 24.72
N SER A 114 14.99 -25.40 23.72
CA SER A 114 16.26 -25.56 22.97
C SER A 114 16.25 -24.82 21.63
N GLU A 115 17.43 -24.44 21.14
CA GLU A 115 17.57 -23.83 19.80
C GLU A 115 17.11 -24.77 18.67
N ALA A 116 17.22 -26.09 18.85
CA ALA A 116 16.67 -27.06 17.90
C ALA A 116 15.13 -26.99 17.86
N ASP A 117 14.46 -26.88 19.02
CA ASP A 117 13.01 -26.71 19.08
C ASP A 117 12.58 -25.36 18.47
N LYS A 118 13.35 -24.28 18.69
CA LYS A 118 13.07 -22.96 18.11
C LYS A 118 13.20 -22.97 16.58
N ASN A 119 14.30 -23.48 16.04
CA ASN A 119 14.51 -23.55 14.59
C ASN A 119 13.42 -24.41 13.92
N LEU A 120 13.02 -25.50 14.56
CA LEU A 120 11.90 -26.33 14.12
C LEU A 120 10.55 -25.58 14.21
N MET A 121 10.32 -24.74 15.22
CA MET A 121 9.16 -23.84 15.23
C MET A 121 9.18 -22.82 14.07
N VAL A 122 10.34 -22.27 13.68
CA VAL A 122 10.45 -21.41 12.47
C VAL A 122 10.07 -22.20 11.22
N GLN A 123 10.61 -23.41 11.04
CA GLN A 123 10.29 -24.29 9.91
C GLN A 123 8.79 -24.63 9.85
N VAL A 124 8.17 -24.90 11.00
CA VAL A 124 6.74 -25.19 11.14
C VAL A 124 5.86 -23.99 10.76
N GLN A 125 6.17 -22.78 11.22
CA GLN A 125 5.38 -21.61 10.81
C GLN A 125 5.63 -21.25 9.34
N ALA A 126 6.87 -21.35 8.84
CA ALA A 126 7.19 -21.17 7.42
C ALA A 126 6.43 -22.16 6.52
N ASN A 127 6.16 -23.38 7.01
CA ASN A 127 5.30 -24.36 6.35
C ASN A 127 3.82 -23.93 6.36
N ARG A 128 3.30 -23.49 7.52
CA ARG A 128 1.90 -23.03 7.67
C ARG A 128 1.57 -21.75 6.88
N LEU A 129 2.56 -20.91 6.58
CA LEU A 129 2.42 -19.79 5.63
C LEU A 129 2.03 -20.25 4.20
N ALA A 130 2.24 -21.52 3.86
CA ALA A 130 1.85 -22.16 2.61
C ALA A 130 0.64 -23.11 2.73
N SER A 131 -0.22 -22.90 3.75
CA SER A 131 -1.58 -23.46 3.82
C SER A 131 -2.54 -22.72 2.86
N GLU A 132 -3.64 -23.36 2.49
CA GLU A 132 -4.74 -22.72 1.74
C GLU A 132 -5.66 -21.89 2.65
N ASP A 133 -5.66 -22.13 3.97
CA ASP A 133 -6.42 -21.33 4.93
C ASP A 133 -5.71 -20.01 5.28
N TRP A 134 -6.34 -18.89 4.95
CA TRP A 134 -5.87 -17.54 5.29
C TRP A 134 -5.71 -17.33 6.80
N ALA A 135 -6.50 -18.00 7.65
CA ALA A 135 -6.39 -17.85 9.11
C ALA A 135 -5.14 -18.55 9.64
N ALA A 136 -4.89 -19.81 9.25
CA ALA A 136 -3.63 -20.51 9.53
C ALA A 136 -2.39 -19.73 9.07
N ARG A 137 -2.46 -19.03 7.93
CA ARG A 137 -1.38 -18.16 7.42
C ARG A 137 -1.18 -16.90 8.28
N VAL A 138 -2.25 -16.25 8.74
CA VAL A 138 -2.16 -15.11 9.68
C VAL A 138 -1.55 -15.57 11.01
N ASP A 139 -2.06 -16.66 11.59
CA ASP A 139 -1.53 -17.24 12.83
C ASP A 139 -0.03 -17.55 12.72
N ALA A 140 0.39 -18.15 11.61
CA ALA A 140 1.81 -18.47 11.36
C ALA A 140 2.69 -17.22 11.27
N ALA A 141 2.22 -16.16 10.59
CA ALA A 141 2.92 -14.89 10.53
C ALA A 141 2.98 -14.19 11.89
N ASP A 142 1.89 -14.17 12.67
CA ASP A 142 1.87 -13.57 14.00
C ASP A 142 2.71 -14.34 15.03
N GLN A 143 2.85 -15.67 14.88
CA GLN A 143 3.83 -16.46 15.65
C GLN A 143 5.27 -16.11 15.27
N LEU A 144 5.58 -15.98 13.97
CA LEU A 144 6.90 -15.52 13.51
C LEU A 144 7.21 -14.08 13.97
N ALA A 145 6.21 -13.20 14.06
CA ALA A 145 6.36 -11.87 14.64
C ALA A 145 6.73 -11.92 16.14
N GLN A 146 6.11 -12.83 16.91
CA GLN A 146 6.43 -13.06 18.33
C GLN A 146 7.83 -13.65 18.53
N MET A 147 8.35 -14.43 17.57
CA MET A 147 9.73 -14.93 17.58
C MET A 147 10.76 -13.82 17.26
N GLY A 148 10.33 -12.72 16.63
CA GLY A 148 11.18 -11.59 16.27
C GLY A 148 12.41 -12.03 15.46
N PRO A 149 13.62 -11.54 15.76
CA PRO A 149 14.84 -11.90 15.03
C PRO A 149 15.17 -13.40 14.99
N ALA A 150 14.63 -14.22 15.89
CA ALA A 150 14.82 -15.68 15.84
C ALA A 150 14.05 -16.35 14.69
N GLY A 151 13.04 -15.68 14.11
CA GLY A 151 12.29 -16.18 12.95
C GLY A 151 12.93 -15.88 11.59
N ALA A 152 14.17 -15.38 11.55
CA ALA A 152 14.81 -14.85 10.34
C ALA A 152 14.84 -15.81 9.14
N ASP A 153 14.96 -17.13 9.37
CA ASP A 153 14.97 -18.12 8.28
C ASP A 153 13.64 -18.17 7.49
N ALA A 154 12.55 -17.65 8.06
CA ALA A 154 11.25 -17.53 7.37
C ALA A 154 11.13 -16.28 6.47
N VAL A 155 12.09 -15.35 6.50
CA VAL A 155 12.05 -14.10 5.69
C VAL A 155 11.75 -14.33 4.20
N PRO A 156 12.33 -15.33 3.50
CA PRO A 156 11.99 -15.58 2.09
C PRO A 156 10.52 -15.95 1.86
N VAL A 157 9.92 -16.71 2.79
CA VAL A 157 8.51 -17.14 2.70
C VAL A 157 7.55 -16.02 3.14
N LEU A 158 7.98 -15.16 4.07
CA LEU A 158 7.24 -13.95 4.40
C LEU A 158 7.25 -12.93 3.24
N ILE A 159 8.36 -12.83 2.49
CA ILE A 159 8.46 -12.01 1.27
C ILE A 159 7.49 -12.49 0.18
N SER A 160 7.41 -13.80 -0.06
CA SER A 160 6.44 -14.35 -1.03
C SER A 160 4.99 -14.21 -0.53
N THR A 161 4.74 -14.42 0.77
CA THR A 161 3.41 -14.23 1.39
C THR A 161 2.92 -12.79 1.33
N LEU A 162 3.80 -11.81 1.53
CA LEU A 162 3.49 -10.39 1.33
C LEU A 162 3.15 -10.08 -0.14
N SER A 163 3.94 -10.65 -1.05
CA SER A 163 3.85 -10.47 -2.51
C SER A 163 2.85 -11.41 -3.19
N ASP A 164 2.00 -12.10 -2.42
CA ASP A 164 1.15 -13.18 -2.91
C ASP A 164 0.03 -12.65 -3.82
N GLU A 165 0.24 -12.69 -5.13
CA GLU A 165 -0.70 -12.20 -6.15
C GLU A 165 -1.72 -13.26 -6.58
N THR A 166 -1.97 -14.30 -5.76
CA THR A 166 -3.01 -15.31 -6.06
C THR A 166 -4.43 -14.71 -6.02
N GLU A 167 -4.99 -14.44 -7.20
CA GLU A 167 -6.36 -13.94 -7.39
C GLU A 167 -7.43 -15.00 -7.07
N TRP A 168 -7.58 -15.38 -5.80
CA TRP A 168 -8.65 -16.31 -5.40
C TRP A 168 -10.03 -15.62 -5.29
N SER A 169 -10.55 -15.19 -6.44
CA SER A 169 -11.89 -14.65 -6.65
C SER A 169 -12.21 -13.30 -5.97
N TYR A 170 -13.13 -12.56 -6.60
CA TYR A 170 -13.61 -11.23 -6.19
C TYR A 170 -14.10 -11.13 -4.74
N TYR A 171 -14.49 -12.26 -4.14
CA TYR A 171 -15.09 -12.32 -2.79
C TYR A 171 -14.09 -12.36 -1.62
N TRP A 172 -12.81 -12.67 -1.85
CA TRP A 172 -11.87 -12.99 -0.75
C TRP A 172 -10.78 -11.95 -0.47
N THR A 173 -10.62 -10.93 -1.31
CA THR A 173 -9.58 -9.88 -1.24
C THR A 173 -9.24 -9.39 0.18
N ARG A 174 -10.26 -9.00 0.96
CA ARG A 174 -10.10 -8.48 2.34
C ARG A 174 -9.39 -9.44 3.32
N GLN A 175 -9.40 -10.75 3.07
CA GLN A 175 -8.72 -11.73 3.90
C GLN A 175 -7.23 -11.83 3.53
N TYR A 176 -6.89 -11.78 2.24
CA TYR A 176 -5.50 -11.72 1.78
C TYR A 176 -4.78 -10.47 2.29
N ASP A 177 -5.47 -9.33 2.38
CA ASP A 177 -4.89 -8.13 2.99
C ASP A 177 -4.52 -8.34 4.48
N LYS A 178 -5.19 -9.23 5.22
CA LYS A 178 -4.76 -9.61 6.58
C LYS A 178 -3.47 -10.42 6.54
N VAL A 179 -3.39 -11.41 5.64
CA VAL A 179 -2.17 -12.22 5.44
C VAL A 179 -0.98 -11.33 5.09
N ARG A 180 -1.16 -10.35 4.19
CA ARG A 180 -0.13 -9.35 3.84
C ARG A 180 0.27 -8.48 5.03
N ARG A 181 -0.70 -7.97 5.81
CA ARG A 181 -0.44 -7.16 7.02
C ARG A 181 0.33 -7.94 8.07
N ALA A 182 -0.06 -9.19 8.35
CA ALA A 182 0.63 -10.05 9.29
C ALA A 182 2.06 -10.37 8.81
N ALA A 183 2.25 -10.67 7.52
CA ALA A 183 3.58 -10.90 6.95
C ALA A 183 4.48 -9.65 7.01
N ALA A 184 3.95 -8.47 6.70
CA ALA A 184 4.67 -7.20 6.86
C ALA A 184 5.04 -6.94 8.33
N ASN A 185 4.12 -7.15 9.28
CA ASN A 185 4.38 -7.02 10.70
C ASN A 185 5.48 -7.98 11.19
N ALA A 186 5.44 -9.26 10.77
CA ALA A 186 6.44 -10.26 11.10
C ALA A 186 7.84 -9.90 10.59
N LEU A 187 7.95 -9.47 9.33
CA LEU A 187 9.19 -8.91 8.78
C LEU A 187 9.66 -7.68 9.59
N GLY A 188 8.73 -6.82 10.00
CA GLY A 188 9.01 -5.69 10.88
C GLY A 188 9.61 -6.10 12.23
N GLU A 189 9.08 -7.12 12.90
CA GLU A 189 9.59 -7.58 14.20
C GLU A 189 10.88 -8.41 14.12
N MET A 190 11.24 -8.93 12.94
CA MET A 190 12.57 -9.48 12.67
C MET A 190 13.69 -8.43 12.59
N ARG A 191 13.34 -7.13 12.55
CA ARG A 191 14.28 -6.00 12.55
C ARG A 191 15.34 -6.15 11.45
N SER A 192 16.62 -5.87 11.75
CA SER A 192 17.72 -5.92 10.77
C SER A 192 17.91 -7.28 10.09
N ALA A 193 17.45 -8.38 10.68
CA ALA A 193 17.51 -9.71 10.06
C ALA A 193 16.61 -9.84 8.82
N ALA A 194 15.54 -9.03 8.73
CA ALA A 194 14.63 -8.98 7.59
C ALA A 194 14.98 -7.89 6.55
N THR A 195 16.17 -7.27 6.61
CA THR A 195 16.64 -6.25 5.64
C THR A 195 16.46 -6.64 4.16
N ALA A 196 16.58 -7.93 3.83
CA ALA A 196 16.34 -8.44 2.48
C ALA A 196 14.90 -8.21 1.95
N ALA A 197 13.92 -7.93 2.83
CA ALA A 197 12.54 -7.69 2.46
C ALA A 197 12.24 -6.25 2.03
N SER A 198 13.17 -5.30 2.16
CA SER A 198 12.97 -3.89 1.78
C SER A 198 12.34 -3.72 0.37
N PRO A 199 12.78 -4.41 -0.70
CA PRO A 199 12.17 -4.24 -2.02
C PRO A 199 10.69 -4.68 -2.08
N ALA A 200 10.33 -5.76 -1.38
CA ALA A 200 8.95 -6.27 -1.32
C ALA A 200 8.05 -5.34 -0.48
N LEU A 201 8.58 -4.79 0.61
CA LEU A 201 7.86 -3.82 1.44
C LEU A 201 7.71 -2.45 0.73
N ILE A 202 8.67 -2.05 -0.11
CA ILE A 202 8.56 -0.87 -1.01
C ILE A 202 7.54 -1.08 -2.15
N LYS A 203 7.21 -2.33 -2.49
CA LYS A 203 6.07 -2.69 -3.36
C LYS A 203 4.76 -2.65 -2.58
N ALA A 204 4.71 -3.28 -1.41
CA ALA A 204 3.51 -3.35 -0.56
C ALA A 204 3.07 -2.00 0.01
N SER A 205 3.99 -1.05 0.23
CA SER A 205 3.68 0.34 0.62
C SER A 205 2.92 1.15 -0.44
N LYS A 206 2.54 0.53 -1.56
CA LYS A 206 1.74 1.10 -2.66
C LYS A 206 0.48 0.29 -2.99
N TYR A 207 0.16 -0.73 -2.18
CA TYR A 207 -1.03 -1.56 -2.39
C TYR A 207 -2.33 -0.83 -2.02
N GLN A 208 -3.46 -1.32 -2.53
CA GLN A 208 -4.75 -0.61 -2.43
C GLN A 208 -5.27 -0.51 -0.98
N ASP A 209 -5.12 -1.56 -0.17
CA ASP A 209 -5.51 -1.54 1.24
C ASP A 209 -4.55 -0.65 2.07
N PRO A 210 -5.08 0.38 2.78
CA PRO A 210 -4.23 1.31 3.53
C PRO A 210 -3.55 0.66 4.73
N GLY A 211 -4.12 -0.39 5.31
CA GLY A 211 -3.49 -1.14 6.39
C GLY A 211 -2.27 -1.94 5.90
N VAL A 212 -2.31 -2.51 4.68
CA VAL A 212 -1.13 -3.14 4.07
C VAL A 212 -0.04 -2.10 3.81
N ARG A 213 -0.40 -0.90 3.33
CA ARG A 213 0.57 0.20 3.18
C ARG A 213 1.16 0.61 4.53
N LEU A 214 0.33 0.73 5.57
CA LEU A 214 0.73 1.13 6.91
C LEU A 214 1.70 0.13 7.54
N GLU A 215 1.37 -1.17 7.55
CA GLU A 215 2.28 -2.19 8.10
C GLU A 215 3.56 -2.32 7.26
N ALA A 216 3.50 -2.12 5.95
CA ALA A 216 4.70 -2.09 5.10
C ALA A 216 5.62 -0.89 5.42
N VAL A 217 5.05 0.31 5.59
CA VAL A 217 5.76 1.53 6.00
C VAL A 217 6.36 1.38 7.40
N ARG A 218 5.60 0.82 8.35
CA ARG A 218 6.08 0.46 9.69
C ARG A 218 7.26 -0.50 9.63
N ALA A 219 7.12 -1.60 8.87
CA ALA A 219 8.16 -2.60 8.74
C ALA A 219 9.44 -2.00 8.13
N LEU A 220 9.32 -1.18 7.08
CA LEU A 220 10.45 -0.42 6.51
C LEU A 220 11.18 0.42 7.56
N GLY A 221 10.44 1.08 8.47
CA GLY A 221 11.02 1.81 9.60
C GLY A 221 11.70 0.92 10.67
N LYS A 222 11.30 -0.35 10.79
CA LYS A 222 11.87 -1.33 11.74
C LYS A 222 13.06 -2.13 11.17
N ILE A 223 13.09 -2.38 9.86
CA ILE A 223 14.13 -3.19 9.19
C ILE A 223 15.20 -2.35 8.49
N GLY A 224 14.86 -1.15 8.03
CA GLY A 224 15.68 -0.39 7.09
C GLY A 224 17.00 0.05 7.72
N THR A 225 18.10 -0.14 6.99
CA THR A 225 19.40 0.38 7.46
C THR A 225 19.43 1.91 7.35
N PRO A 226 20.09 2.65 8.26
CA PRO A 226 20.21 4.10 8.17
C PRO A 226 20.86 4.64 6.88
N SER A 227 21.43 3.75 6.05
CA SER A 227 22.09 4.06 4.77
C SER A 227 21.32 3.54 3.54
N ASP A 228 20.04 3.15 3.67
CA ASP A 228 19.19 2.77 2.53
C ASP A 228 18.36 3.95 2.00
N SER A 229 18.91 4.63 0.99
CA SER A 229 18.22 5.73 0.29
C SER A 229 16.96 5.32 -0.48
N THR A 230 16.74 4.02 -0.75
CA THR A 230 15.53 3.53 -1.43
C THR A 230 14.36 3.41 -0.46
N VAL A 231 14.63 2.92 0.76
CA VAL A 231 13.69 2.91 1.88
C VAL A 231 13.28 4.34 2.23
N VAL A 232 14.24 5.26 2.40
CA VAL A 232 13.92 6.67 2.69
C VAL A 232 13.09 7.32 1.58
N LYS A 233 13.37 7.07 0.29
CA LYS A 233 12.52 7.57 -0.80
C LYS A 233 11.08 7.04 -0.73
N ALA A 234 10.88 5.78 -0.32
CA ALA A 234 9.55 5.21 -0.16
C ALA A 234 8.80 5.81 1.05
N LEU A 235 9.47 5.96 2.19
CA LEU A 235 8.89 6.60 3.38
C LEU A 235 8.56 8.08 3.13
N THR A 236 9.44 8.82 2.46
CA THR A 236 9.22 10.22 2.05
C THR A 236 8.07 10.38 1.05
N ALA A 237 7.74 9.36 0.27
CA ALA A 237 6.53 9.33 -0.56
C ALA A 237 5.27 9.02 0.28
N ALA A 238 5.36 8.10 1.24
CA ALA A 238 4.26 7.73 2.14
C ALA A 238 3.83 8.86 3.10
N LEU A 239 4.68 9.88 3.32
CA LEU A 239 4.27 11.16 3.93
C LEU A 239 3.16 11.90 3.16
N LYS A 240 2.85 11.51 1.91
CA LYS A 240 1.81 12.13 1.08
C LYS A 240 0.71 11.15 0.66
N ASP A 241 0.55 10.06 1.42
CA ASP A 241 -0.53 9.08 1.25
C ASP A 241 -1.92 9.66 1.61
N ASP A 242 -2.99 9.19 0.98
CA ASP A 242 -4.36 9.60 1.32
C ASP A 242 -4.74 9.22 2.77
N ASP A 243 -4.24 8.08 3.27
CA ASP A 243 -4.53 7.59 4.61
C ASP A 243 -3.66 8.26 5.69
N ALA A 244 -4.32 8.83 6.71
CA ALA A 244 -3.66 9.53 7.80
C ALA A 244 -2.79 8.62 8.69
N GLY A 245 -3.18 7.35 8.84
CA GLY A 245 -2.39 6.35 9.56
C GLY A 245 -1.09 6.05 8.84
N VAL A 246 -1.11 5.92 7.51
CA VAL A 246 0.09 5.76 6.67
C VAL A 246 1.00 6.99 6.77
N ARG A 247 0.47 8.22 6.62
CA ARG A 247 1.29 9.45 6.75
C ARG A 247 1.96 9.59 8.12
N ARG A 248 1.21 9.31 9.20
CA ARG A 248 1.72 9.29 10.58
C ARG A 248 2.84 8.28 10.77
N GLU A 249 2.65 7.06 10.28
CA GLU A 249 3.64 5.97 10.39
C GLU A 249 4.90 6.30 9.56
N ALA A 250 4.74 6.90 8.37
CA ALA A 250 5.84 7.34 7.52
C ALA A 250 6.70 8.41 8.20
N ALA A 251 6.07 9.38 8.89
CA ALA A 251 6.78 10.37 9.69
C ALA A 251 7.60 9.71 10.82
N ASP A 252 7.04 8.72 11.52
CA ASP A 252 7.75 8.01 12.60
C ASP A 252 8.92 7.16 12.09
N ALA A 253 8.66 6.39 11.03
CA ALA A 253 9.65 5.55 10.37
C ALA A 253 10.84 6.37 9.87
N LEU A 254 10.63 7.54 9.26
CA LEU A 254 11.73 8.44 8.85
C LEU A 254 12.62 8.85 10.02
N GLY A 255 12.08 8.94 11.24
CA GLY A 255 12.84 9.22 12.46
C GLY A 255 13.86 8.16 12.87
N ALA A 256 13.97 7.03 12.17
CA ALA A 256 15.07 6.07 12.31
C ALA A 256 16.30 6.40 11.43
N PHE A 257 16.16 7.27 10.42
CA PHE A 257 17.15 7.46 9.34
C PHE A 257 17.87 8.83 9.42
N GLU A 258 18.46 9.16 10.58
CA GLU A 258 19.07 10.48 10.81
C GLU A 258 20.19 10.84 9.81
N VAL A 259 20.90 9.85 9.27
CA VAL A 259 21.91 10.03 8.20
C VAL A 259 21.31 10.73 6.96
N TYR A 260 19.99 10.60 6.76
CA TYR A 260 19.24 11.26 5.70
C TYR A 260 18.37 12.45 6.16
N ALA A 261 18.62 13.00 7.36
CA ALA A 261 17.91 14.18 7.88
C ALA A 261 17.87 15.33 6.85
N ASN A 262 19.01 15.68 6.25
CA ASN A 262 19.10 16.78 5.26
C ASN A 262 18.20 16.56 4.03
N ASN A 263 17.91 15.31 3.66
CA ASN A 263 17.06 14.96 2.51
C ASN A 263 15.59 14.72 2.88
N THR A 264 15.24 14.79 4.17
CA THR A 264 13.91 14.45 4.70
C THR A 264 13.27 15.59 5.48
N VAL A 265 14.08 16.49 6.05
CA VAL A 265 13.65 17.73 6.72
C VAL A 265 12.63 18.53 5.90
N PRO A 266 12.79 18.79 4.57
CA PRO A 266 11.76 19.52 3.81
C PRO A 266 10.40 18.85 3.82
N ASN A 267 10.34 17.53 3.67
CA ASN A 267 9.08 16.77 3.67
C ASN A 267 8.49 16.62 5.08
N LEU A 268 9.33 16.64 6.12
CA LEU A 268 8.86 16.73 7.51
C LEU A 268 8.34 18.13 7.85
N VAL A 269 8.89 19.19 7.23
CA VAL A 269 8.36 20.55 7.32
C VAL A 269 7.02 20.68 6.61
N ASP A 270 6.84 20.08 5.43
CA ASP A 270 5.51 19.93 4.80
C ASP A 270 4.52 19.27 5.79
N ALA A 271 4.94 18.17 6.43
CA ALA A 271 4.11 17.40 7.36
C ALA A 271 3.79 18.12 8.69
N LEU A 272 4.48 19.22 9.05
CA LEU A 272 4.06 20.12 10.12
C LEU A 272 2.75 20.86 9.79
N SER A 273 2.29 20.83 8.54
CA SER A 273 1.02 21.41 8.09
C SER A 273 -0.03 20.36 7.71
N ASP A 274 0.15 19.09 8.08
CA ASP A 274 -0.82 18.02 7.77
C ASP A 274 -2.19 18.28 8.42
N GLN A 275 -3.26 17.86 7.74
CA GLN A 275 -4.60 17.87 8.30
C GLN A 275 -4.75 16.95 9.53
N ASP A 276 -3.99 15.86 9.60
CA ASP A 276 -3.97 14.95 10.75
C ASP A 276 -3.09 15.46 11.91
N VAL A 277 -3.63 15.37 13.12
CA VAL A 277 -3.00 15.88 14.35
C VAL A 277 -1.80 15.03 14.79
N ASP A 278 -1.89 13.71 14.66
CA ASP A 278 -0.79 12.82 15.01
C ASP A 278 0.38 12.97 14.02
N ALA A 279 0.09 13.15 12.73
CA ALA A 279 1.09 13.40 11.68
C ALA A 279 1.87 14.70 11.96
N ARG A 280 1.19 15.83 12.23
CA ARG A 280 1.85 17.08 12.63
C ARG A 280 2.70 16.90 13.90
N ARG A 281 2.15 16.24 14.92
CA ARG A 281 2.88 15.96 16.17
C ARG A 281 4.11 15.10 15.91
N LYS A 282 4.02 14.11 15.03
CA LYS A 282 5.13 13.22 14.71
C LYS A 282 6.22 13.92 13.89
N ALA A 283 5.85 14.73 12.91
CA ALA A 283 6.78 15.59 12.18
C ALA A 283 7.56 16.50 13.14
N ALA A 284 6.87 17.15 14.10
CA ALA A 284 7.51 17.96 15.13
C ALA A 284 8.47 17.15 16.02
N GLN A 285 8.08 15.92 16.40
CA GLN A 285 8.93 15.01 17.20
C GLN A 285 10.21 14.62 16.45
N VAL A 286 10.13 14.34 15.15
CA VAL A 286 11.28 13.84 14.36
C VAL A 286 12.23 14.98 13.98
N LEU A 287 11.71 16.14 13.58
CA LEU A 287 12.55 17.34 13.44
C LEU A 287 13.23 17.69 14.77
N GLY A 288 12.51 17.58 15.90
CA GLY A 288 13.05 17.72 17.26
C GLY A 288 14.25 16.82 17.58
N ARG A 289 14.29 15.61 17.01
CA ARG A 289 15.41 14.68 17.17
C ARG A 289 16.55 14.90 16.18
N PHE A 290 16.26 15.38 14.97
CA PHE A 290 17.28 15.61 13.94
C PHE A 290 18.06 16.91 14.15
N GLY A 291 17.54 17.86 14.95
CA GLY A 291 17.91 19.26 14.78
C GLY A 291 17.12 19.87 13.62
N PRO A 292 16.97 21.21 13.56
CA PRO A 292 16.28 21.84 12.44
C PRO A 292 17.03 21.61 11.12
N LYS A 293 18.37 21.52 11.16
CA LYS A 293 19.32 21.47 10.02
C LYS A 293 19.24 22.67 9.05
N THR A 294 18.12 23.38 8.96
CA THR A 294 17.87 24.59 8.17
C THR A 294 17.02 25.59 8.96
N ASP A 295 17.14 26.88 8.67
CA ASP A 295 16.36 27.92 9.38
C ASP A 295 14.85 27.77 9.14
N ALA A 296 14.44 27.39 7.93
CA ALA A 296 13.04 27.12 7.57
C ALA A 296 12.39 26.04 8.44
N ALA A 297 13.15 25.03 8.91
CA ALA A 297 12.63 24.03 9.83
C ALA A 297 12.49 24.56 11.27
N ALA A 298 13.38 25.46 11.70
CA ALA A 298 13.24 26.16 12.98
C ALA A 298 12.01 27.09 12.95
N GLU A 299 11.82 27.85 11.87
CA GLU A 299 10.65 28.70 11.65
C GLU A 299 9.33 27.91 11.64
N ALA A 300 9.30 26.76 10.94
CA ALA A 300 8.12 25.91 10.90
C ALA A 300 7.78 25.29 12.27
N LEU A 301 8.78 24.94 13.09
CA LEU A 301 8.55 24.50 14.47
C LEU A 301 8.09 25.64 15.38
N VAL A 302 8.59 26.86 15.18
CA VAL A 302 8.09 28.06 15.87
C VAL A 302 6.65 28.39 15.45
N ALA A 303 6.26 28.11 14.20
CA ALA A 303 4.86 28.19 13.77
C ALA A 303 3.99 27.11 14.46
N ALA A 304 4.50 25.87 14.61
CA ALA A 304 3.82 24.79 15.31
C ALA A 304 3.59 25.03 16.82
N LEU A 305 4.29 26.00 17.44
CA LEU A 305 3.92 26.53 18.78
C LEU A 305 2.53 27.18 18.82
N LYS A 306 1.97 27.54 17.67
CA LYS A 306 0.64 28.15 17.50
C LYS A 306 -0.40 27.17 16.93
N ASP A 307 -0.06 25.88 16.80
CA ASP A 307 -0.99 24.85 16.31
C ASP A 307 -2.30 24.83 17.11
N THR A 308 -3.41 24.40 16.49
CA THR A 308 -4.71 24.30 17.16
C THR A 308 -4.73 23.21 18.23
N ASP A 309 -4.02 22.10 18.02
CA ASP A 309 -3.92 21.00 18.98
C ASP A 309 -2.87 21.25 20.08
N LYS A 310 -3.22 20.82 21.30
CA LYS A 310 -2.37 20.97 22.48
C LYS A 310 -1.13 20.07 22.40
N ALA A 311 -1.25 18.83 21.94
CA ALA A 311 -0.13 17.90 21.88
C ALA A 311 0.90 18.31 20.81
N VAL A 312 0.45 18.81 19.65
CA VAL A 312 1.35 19.41 18.63
C VAL A 312 2.13 20.58 19.23
N ARG A 313 1.47 21.56 19.87
CA ARG A 313 2.16 22.69 20.55
C ARG A 313 3.16 22.22 21.61
N GLN A 314 2.81 21.22 22.42
CA GLN A 314 3.70 20.66 23.44
C GLN A 314 4.92 19.94 22.84
N THR A 315 4.76 19.20 21.74
CA THR A 315 5.87 18.55 21.05
C THR A 315 6.77 19.57 20.33
N ALA A 316 6.20 20.61 19.71
CA ALA A 316 6.98 21.70 19.10
C ALA A 316 7.81 22.47 20.15
N ALA A 317 7.22 22.78 21.31
CA ALA A 317 7.94 23.41 22.42
C ALA A 317 9.09 22.53 22.96
N ARG A 318 8.87 21.21 23.04
CA ARG A 318 9.93 20.25 23.41
C ARG A 318 11.04 20.20 22.37
N ALA A 319 10.70 20.08 21.08
CA ALA A 319 11.67 20.04 19.98
C ALA A 319 12.60 21.28 19.98
N ILE A 320 12.02 22.47 20.13
CA ILE A 320 12.78 23.73 20.22
C ILE A 320 13.68 23.76 21.47
N ALA A 321 13.21 23.25 22.60
CA ALA A 321 14.01 23.16 23.82
C ALA A 321 15.17 22.16 23.70
N GLU A 322 14.98 21.04 22.98
CA GLU A 322 16.03 20.04 22.74
C GLU A 322 17.16 20.64 21.88
N PHE A 323 16.86 21.42 20.82
CA PHE A 323 17.90 22.15 20.07
C PHE A 323 18.61 23.24 20.88
N GLY A 324 17.87 23.92 21.76
CA GLY A 324 18.33 25.08 22.51
C GLY A 324 19.39 24.77 23.57
N ILE A 325 19.61 23.48 23.86
CA ILE A 325 20.68 23.01 24.77
C ILE A 325 21.99 22.80 24.01
N ASP A 326 21.94 22.26 22.80
CA ASP A 326 23.14 21.93 22.02
C ASP A 326 23.72 23.14 21.26
N ASN A 327 22.88 24.04 20.74
CA ASN A 327 23.32 25.15 19.89
C ASN A 327 23.81 26.37 20.68
N LYS A 328 24.88 26.19 21.47
CA LYS A 328 25.53 27.28 22.24
C LYS A 328 26.44 28.19 21.38
N THR A 329 26.30 28.15 20.05
CA THR A 329 27.18 28.85 19.10
C THR A 329 26.45 29.62 17.98
N ALA A 330 25.13 29.47 17.81
CA ALA A 330 24.31 30.41 17.03
C ALA A 330 23.87 31.61 17.89
N ALA A 331 23.78 32.79 17.27
CA ALA A 331 23.69 34.07 17.97
C ALA A 331 22.45 34.21 18.89
N ALA A 332 22.67 34.82 20.06
CA ALA A 332 21.65 34.98 21.07
C ALA A 332 20.49 35.90 20.64
N THR A 333 19.27 35.37 20.65
CA THR A 333 18.04 36.14 20.90
C THR A 333 17.31 35.49 22.08
N PRO A 334 17.20 36.13 23.26
CA PRO A 334 16.59 35.48 24.42
C PRO A 334 15.08 35.23 24.24
N LEU A 335 14.65 33.98 24.37
CA LEU A 335 13.23 33.63 24.53
C LEU A 335 12.73 34.16 25.89
N ARG A 336 12.19 35.38 25.89
CA ARG A 336 11.61 36.01 27.08
C ARG A 336 10.19 35.45 27.32
N PRO A 337 9.85 35.01 28.55
CA PRO A 337 8.53 34.46 28.85
C PRO A 337 7.42 35.54 28.77
N PRO A 338 6.17 35.15 28.48
CA PRO A 338 5.07 36.09 28.33
C PRO A 338 4.69 36.75 29.66
N VAL A 339 4.66 38.08 29.67
CA VAL A 339 4.09 38.88 30.75
C VAL A 339 2.81 39.52 30.22
N ALA A 340 1.69 39.31 30.92
CA ALA A 340 0.38 39.81 30.49
C ALA A 340 0.10 41.21 31.06
N ALA A 341 -0.24 42.16 30.19
CA ALA A 341 -1.01 43.36 30.53
C ALA A 341 -1.66 43.97 29.27
N MET A 342 -2.92 44.37 29.40
CA MET A 342 -3.62 45.35 28.54
C MET A 342 -3.19 46.76 29.00
N ALA A 343 -3.27 47.87 28.24
CA ALA A 343 -3.50 48.24 26.83
C ALA A 343 -3.27 49.79 26.76
N PRO A 344 -3.81 50.58 25.80
CA PRO A 344 -3.87 50.50 24.34
C PRO A 344 -2.96 51.59 23.69
N GLU A 345 -3.34 52.10 22.51
CA GLU A 345 -2.70 53.19 21.71
C GLU A 345 -1.37 52.79 21.02
N GLU A 346 -0.98 53.34 19.87
CA GLU A 346 -1.56 54.41 19.03
C GLU A 346 -1.57 54.01 17.54
N THR A 347 -2.41 54.65 16.71
CA THR A 347 -2.52 54.35 15.27
C THR A 347 -1.47 55.09 14.43
N ALA A 348 -0.64 54.34 13.69
CA ALA A 348 0.16 54.87 12.58
C ALA A 348 -0.15 54.08 11.30
N ALA A 349 -0.49 54.77 10.22
CA ALA A 349 -0.76 54.16 8.92
C ALA A 349 0.56 53.80 8.20
N VAL A 350 0.55 52.68 7.48
CA VAL A 350 1.61 52.33 6.51
C VAL A 350 0.97 52.29 5.13
N GLU A 351 1.40 53.17 4.25
CA GLU A 351 0.95 53.22 2.87
C GLU A 351 1.47 51.99 2.11
N THR A 352 0.56 51.11 1.68
CA THR A 352 0.92 49.99 0.81
C THR A 352 0.92 50.45 -0.63
N THR A 353 2.09 50.50 -1.26
CA THR A 353 2.22 50.83 -2.68
C THR A 353 1.64 49.70 -3.54
N ALA A 354 0.57 49.99 -4.27
CA ALA A 354 -0.12 49.00 -5.09
C ALA A 354 0.76 48.52 -6.25
N GLN A 355 0.93 47.20 -6.37
CA GLN A 355 1.42 46.56 -7.59
C GLN A 355 0.30 46.53 -8.65
N PRO A 356 0.63 46.58 -9.95
CA PRO A 356 -0.38 46.62 -11.02
C PRO A 356 -1.23 45.35 -11.06
N GLU A 357 -2.54 45.50 -10.79
CA GLU A 357 -3.52 44.41 -10.85
C GLU A 357 -3.58 43.76 -12.24
N THR A 358 -2.95 42.59 -12.39
CA THR A 358 -3.07 41.81 -13.62
C THR A 358 -4.41 41.09 -13.60
N LYS A 359 -5.34 41.48 -14.49
CA LYS A 359 -6.68 40.91 -14.57
C LYS A 359 -6.76 39.88 -15.70
N ILE A 360 -7.44 38.77 -15.46
CA ILE A 360 -7.69 37.72 -16.46
C ILE A 360 -9.18 37.40 -16.56
N ARG A 361 -9.62 36.92 -17.72
CA ARG A 361 -10.97 36.37 -17.96
C ARG A 361 -10.91 34.92 -18.38
N SER A 362 -11.97 34.15 -18.14
CA SER A 362 -12.06 32.80 -18.71
C SER A 362 -12.40 32.83 -20.21
N THR A 363 -11.74 31.95 -20.98
CA THR A 363 -12.02 31.71 -22.40
C THR A 363 -13.08 30.64 -22.64
N VAL A 364 -13.48 29.89 -21.61
CA VAL A 364 -14.43 28.76 -21.69
C VAL A 364 -15.70 29.01 -20.88
N ASP A 365 -16.80 28.36 -21.26
CA ASP A 365 -18.14 28.50 -20.67
C ASP A 365 -18.15 28.41 -19.14
N LEU A 366 -17.37 27.48 -18.58
CA LEU A 366 -17.27 27.22 -17.15
C LEU A 366 -15.87 26.67 -16.79
N LEU A 367 -15.02 27.52 -16.21
CA LEU A 367 -13.72 27.15 -15.67
C LEU A 367 -13.83 26.85 -14.17
N ASN A 368 -13.30 25.71 -13.74
CA ASN A 368 -13.38 25.27 -12.34
C ASN A 368 -12.24 25.89 -11.52
N ILE A 369 -12.59 26.65 -10.47
CA ILE A 369 -11.63 27.21 -9.50
C ILE A 369 -11.38 26.16 -8.41
N ARG A 370 -10.13 25.90 -8.05
CA ARG A 370 -9.73 24.81 -7.15
C ARG A 370 -8.88 25.27 -5.97
N ALA A 371 -8.93 24.54 -4.86
CA ALA A 371 -8.17 24.87 -3.64
C ALA A 371 -6.64 24.79 -3.82
N MET A 372 -6.16 24.04 -4.81
CA MET A 372 -4.74 23.83 -5.11
C MET A 372 -4.53 23.72 -6.63
N PRO A 373 -3.32 23.98 -7.16
CA PRO A 373 -2.99 23.84 -8.59
C PRO A 373 -2.91 22.37 -9.04
N SER A 374 -4.04 21.67 -9.03
CA SER A 374 -4.16 20.28 -9.46
C SER A 374 -5.59 19.99 -9.96
N VAL A 375 -5.71 19.24 -11.06
CA VAL A 375 -7.00 18.81 -11.63
C VAL A 375 -7.80 17.87 -10.71
N ASN A 376 -7.15 17.29 -9.70
CA ASN A 376 -7.79 16.43 -8.69
C ASN A 376 -8.19 17.23 -7.42
N SER A 377 -7.73 18.48 -7.27
CA SER A 377 -8.03 19.29 -6.08
C SER A 377 -9.50 19.70 -6.00
N ARG A 378 -10.02 19.83 -4.77
CA ARG A 378 -11.40 20.24 -4.48
C ARG A 378 -11.75 21.53 -5.20
N ARG A 379 -12.88 21.52 -5.91
CA ARG A 379 -13.49 22.72 -6.51
C ARG A 379 -13.98 23.64 -5.39
N VAL A 380 -13.51 24.89 -5.39
CA VAL A 380 -13.93 25.95 -4.46
C VAL A 380 -14.90 26.93 -5.12
N GLY A 381 -14.88 27.04 -6.45
CA GLY A 381 -15.78 27.92 -7.19
C GLY A 381 -15.78 27.65 -8.69
N LYS A 382 -16.41 28.57 -9.43
CA LYS A 382 -16.47 28.60 -10.89
C LYS A 382 -16.15 30.02 -11.36
N LEU A 383 -15.41 30.11 -12.46
CA LEU A 383 -15.24 31.33 -13.25
C LEU A 383 -15.99 31.10 -14.57
N LEU A 384 -16.96 31.95 -14.89
CA LEU A 384 -17.74 31.85 -16.12
C LEU A 384 -17.00 32.51 -17.30
N GLN A 385 -17.42 32.21 -18.53
CA GLN A 385 -16.84 32.82 -19.73
C GLN A 385 -16.93 34.35 -19.68
N ASN A 386 -15.83 35.03 -20.01
CA ASN A 386 -15.66 36.48 -19.88
C ASN A 386 -15.78 37.06 -18.46
N GLU A 387 -16.03 36.26 -17.41
CA GLU A 387 -15.96 36.71 -16.03
C GLU A 387 -14.50 37.04 -15.68
N ILE A 388 -14.28 38.21 -15.08
CA ILE A 388 -12.95 38.76 -14.78
C ILE A 388 -12.57 38.45 -13.33
N ALA A 389 -11.33 38.03 -13.12
CA ALA A 389 -10.73 37.86 -11.80
C ALA A 389 -9.30 38.41 -11.77
N THR A 390 -8.85 38.85 -10.60
CA THR A 390 -7.51 39.42 -10.39
C THR A 390 -6.51 38.30 -10.13
N VAL A 391 -5.34 38.37 -10.77
CA VAL A 391 -4.25 37.39 -10.58
C VAL A 391 -3.48 37.71 -9.30
N VAL A 392 -3.41 36.74 -8.41
CA VAL A 392 -2.66 36.80 -7.14
C VAL A 392 -1.29 36.11 -7.26
N GLU A 393 -1.21 35.05 -8.07
CA GLU A 393 0.00 34.22 -8.24
C GLU A 393 -0.05 33.56 -9.63
N THR A 394 1.09 33.44 -10.33
CA THR A 394 1.18 32.68 -11.59
C THR A 394 2.23 31.59 -11.47
N LEU A 395 1.78 30.35 -11.70
CA LEU A 395 2.61 29.16 -11.79
C LEU A 395 2.77 28.74 -13.27
N VAL A 396 3.39 27.58 -13.51
CA VAL A 396 3.66 27.07 -14.87
C VAL A 396 2.36 26.92 -15.67
N ASP A 397 1.46 26.03 -15.21
CA ASP A 397 0.18 25.71 -15.88
C ASP A 397 -1.05 26.27 -15.15
N TRP A 398 -0.86 26.94 -14.02
CA TRP A 398 -1.93 27.41 -13.14
C TRP A 398 -1.80 28.88 -12.80
N VAL A 399 -2.94 29.54 -12.58
CA VAL A 399 -3.02 30.92 -12.11
C VAL A 399 -3.90 30.94 -10.88
N LYS A 400 -3.41 31.52 -9.77
CA LYS A 400 -4.23 31.82 -8.60
C LYS A 400 -4.97 33.11 -8.86
N ILE A 401 -6.28 33.05 -8.72
CA ILE A 401 -7.16 34.19 -8.90
C ILE A 401 -7.91 34.52 -7.61
N GLU A 402 -8.31 35.78 -7.53
CA GLU A 402 -9.29 36.29 -6.59
C GLU A 402 -10.46 36.91 -7.38
N LYS A 403 -11.68 36.46 -7.08
CA LYS A 403 -12.90 37.01 -7.65
C LYS A 403 -13.40 38.22 -6.83
N PRO A 404 -14.19 39.13 -7.42
CA PRO A 404 -14.87 40.20 -6.67
C PRO A 404 -15.82 39.71 -5.55
N ASP A 405 -16.20 38.42 -5.55
CA ASP A 405 -17.00 37.77 -4.50
C ASP A 405 -16.14 37.21 -3.32
N GLY A 406 -14.82 37.43 -3.34
CA GLY A 406 -13.86 36.93 -2.34
C GLY A 406 -13.42 35.47 -2.56
N THR A 407 -13.94 34.78 -3.59
CA THR A 407 -13.48 33.42 -3.92
C THR A 407 -12.04 33.45 -4.43
N THR A 408 -11.11 32.94 -3.63
CA THR A 408 -9.71 32.70 -4.03
C THR A 408 -9.48 31.25 -4.42
N GLY A 409 -8.63 31.02 -5.42
CA GLY A 409 -8.20 29.68 -5.80
C GLY A 409 -7.52 29.59 -7.16
N TYR A 410 -7.11 28.39 -7.54
CA TYR A 410 -6.31 28.11 -8.74
C TYR A 410 -7.20 27.72 -9.93
N VAL A 411 -6.96 28.34 -11.08
CA VAL A 411 -7.53 28.00 -12.39
C VAL A 411 -6.43 27.59 -13.38
N PHE A 412 -6.79 26.79 -14.38
CA PHE A 412 -5.84 26.32 -15.39
C PHE A 412 -5.56 27.40 -16.43
N LYS A 413 -4.28 27.73 -16.63
CA LYS A 413 -3.79 28.92 -17.35
C LYS A 413 -4.20 28.94 -18.82
N GLU A 414 -4.22 27.77 -19.47
CA GLU A 414 -4.64 27.59 -20.86
C GLU A 414 -6.07 28.09 -21.14
N TYR A 415 -6.94 28.12 -20.12
CA TYR A 415 -8.34 28.55 -20.24
C TYR A 415 -8.58 29.98 -19.74
N THR A 416 -7.50 30.79 -19.70
CA THR A 416 -7.52 32.18 -19.25
C THR A 416 -6.86 33.11 -20.26
N ALA A 417 -7.39 34.31 -20.41
CA ALA A 417 -6.82 35.36 -21.25
C ALA A 417 -6.63 36.65 -20.44
N MET A 418 -5.49 37.33 -20.62
CA MET A 418 -5.23 38.63 -19.98
C MET A 418 -6.19 39.69 -20.51
N VAL A 419 -6.65 40.55 -19.60
CA VAL A 419 -7.49 41.71 -19.90
C VAL A 419 -6.61 42.96 -19.83
N HIS A 420 -6.22 43.48 -20.99
CA HIS A 420 -5.55 44.78 -21.08
C HIS A 420 -6.61 45.89 -21.07
N GLU A 421 -6.46 46.86 -20.17
CA GLU A 421 -7.31 48.06 -20.10
C GLU A 421 -6.91 49.06 -21.21
N THR A 422 -7.25 48.73 -22.46
CA THR A 422 -7.26 49.69 -23.57
C THR A 422 -8.62 50.36 -23.66
N GLY A 423 -8.68 51.68 -23.48
CA GLY A 423 -9.92 52.43 -23.57
C GLY A 423 -10.43 52.65 -25.01
N ASP A 424 -11.72 53.01 -25.08
CA ASP A 424 -12.45 53.67 -26.17
C ASP A 424 -13.20 52.82 -27.25
N ALA A 425 -14.33 53.39 -27.68
CA ALA A 425 -15.12 53.21 -28.90
C ALA A 425 -15.51 51.82 -29.48
N SER A 426 -16.60 51.25 -28.95
CA SER A 426 -17.85 51.00 -29.69
C SER A 426 -17.87 50.52 -31.17
N ARG A 427 -18.06 49.21 -31.40
CA ARG A 427 -18.94 48.60 -32.44
C ARG A 427 -19.09 47.08 -32.13
N VAL A 428 -20.26 46.42 -32.06
CA VAL A 428 -21.49 46.42 -32.90
C VAL A 428 -21.15 45.91 -34.31
N LEU A 429 -21.48 44.67 -34.71
CA LEU A 429 -22.79 44.00 -34.67
C LEU A 429 -22.84 42.58 -34.04
N GLN A 430 -24.02 41.94 -34.14
CA GLN A 430 -24.48 40.73 -33.43
C GLN A 430 -24.54 39.48 -34.38
N PRO A 431 -25.12 38.31 -34.00
CA PRO A 431 -24.76 37.00 -34.58
C PRO A 431 -25.66 36.58 -35.75
N GLU A 432 -25.39 35.42 -36.34
CA GLU A 432 -26.42 34.38 -36.46
C GLU A 432 -25.86 32.97 -36.67
N SER A 433 -26.70 31.97 -36.39
CA SER A 433 -26.41 30.54 -36.58
C SER A 433 -27.15 30.00 -37.80
N GLN A 434 -26.54 29.10 -38.58
CA GLN A 434 -27.20 27.82 -38.96
C GLN A 434 -26.33 26.79 -39.73
N LYS A 435 -26.89 25.58 -39.76
CA LYS A 435 -26.42 24.32 -40.37
C LYS A 435 -26.14 24.42 -41.88
N ALA A 436 -25.20 23.62 -42.39
CA ALA A 436 -25.47 22.42 -43.22
C ALA A 436 -24.38 22.06 -44.26
N GLN A 437 -24.01 20.77 -44.26
CA GLN A 437 -23.81 19.89 -45.43
C GLN A 437 -22.95 20.31 -46.65
N ALA A 438 -21.75 19.71 -46.70
CA ALA A 438 -21.37 18.66 -47.67
C ALA A 438 -20.73 18.99 -49.04
N THR A 439 -19.92 17.99 -49.46
CA THR A 439 -19.37 17.70 -50.80
C THR A 439 -18.26 18.59 -51.39
N VAL A 440 -17.31 17.91 -52.02
CA VAL A 440 -16.09 18.42 -52.66
C VAL A 440 -16.09 17.96 -54.12
N ASN A 441 -15.55 18.75 -55.04
CA ASN A 441 -14.90 18.20 -56.24
C ASN A 441 -13.79 19.11 -56.77
N MET A 442 -12.80 18.54 -57.46
CA MET A 442 -11.57 19.21 -57.93
C MET A 442 -11.46 19.20 -59.46
N PRO A 443 -10.53 19.99 -60.04
CA PRO A 443 -9.89 19.62 -61.31
C PRO A 443 -8.33 19.72 -61.34
N MET A 444 -7.73 18.84 -62.16
CA MET A 444 -6.32 18.70 -62.61
C MET A 444 -5.76 19.92 -63.38
N VAL A 445 -4.48 20.06 -63.85
CA VAL A 445 -3.23 19.24 -64.07
C VAL A 445 -1.99 20.21 -63.87
N PRO A 446 -0.68 20.00 -64.29
CA PRO A 446 0.14 18.87 -64.82
C PRO A 446 1.12 18.29 -63.74
N VAL A 447 2.19 17.46 -63.88
CA VAL A 447 2.99 16.69 -64.91
C VAL A 447 4.51 17.06 -65.01
N VAL A 448 5.36 16.27 -64.29
CA VAL A 448 6.76 15.79 -64.61
C VAL A 448 7.88 16.86 -64.79
N THR A 449 9.02 16.83 -64.08
CA THR A 449 10.07 15.77 -63.98
C THR A 449 10.57 15.42 -62.56
N ALA A 450 11.42 14.40 -62.44
CA ALA A 450 12.05 13.87 -61.21
C ALA A 450 13.60 13.75 -61.41
N PRO A 451 14.47 13.45 -60.41
CA PRO A 451 14.36 12.29 -59.51
C PRO A 451 14.72 12.46 -58.02
N VAL A 452 14.07 11.61 -57.20
CA VAL A 452 14.55 10.97 -55.94
C VAL A 452 15.15 11.85 -54.82
N ALA A 453 14.31 12.10 -53.81
CA ALA A 453 14.63 11.77 -52.41
C ALA A 453 13.38 11.12 -51.80
N VAL A 454 13.49 9.94 -51.18
CA VAL A 454 12.33 9.18 -50.69
C VAL A 454 11.96 9.64 -49.27
N ALA A 455 10.82 10.31 -49.14
CA ALA A 455 10.23 10.62 -47.84
C ALA A 455 9.45 9.41 -47.32
N SER A 456 9.61 9.09 -46.03
CA SER A 456 8.84 8.03 -45.37
C SER A 456 7.39 8.49 -45.12
N ALA A 457 6.42 7.62 -45.37
CA ALA A 457 5.01 7.91 -45.09
C ALA A 457 4.74 7.95 -43.58
N SER A 458 3.96 8.94 -43.14
CA SER A 458 3.47 8.99 -41.76
C SER A 458 2.28 8.05 -41.60
N THR A 459 2.48 6.93 -40.89
CA THR A 459 1.41 5.97 -40.57
C THR A 459 0.69 6.38 -39.28
N VAL A 460 -0.64 6.33 -39.28
CA VAL A 460 -1.43 6.47 -38.06
C VAL A 460 -1.15 5.26 -37.17
N PRO A 461 -0.72 5.44 -35.91
CA PRO A 461 -0.40 4.32 -35.04
C PRO A 461 -1.64 3.47 -34.75
N LYS A 462 -1.51 2.16 -34.97
CA LYS A 462 -2.53 1.16 -34.65
C LYS A 462 -2.08 0.31 -33.47
N ILE A 463 -3.05 -0.20 -32.72
CA ILE A 463 -2.82 -1.16 -31.63
C ILE A 463 -3.80 -2.32 -31.71
N ARG A 464 -3.41 -3.45 -31.11
CA ARG A 464 -4.27 -4.62 -30.87
C ARG A 464 -4.14 -5.10 -29.42
N PRO A 465 -5.11 -5.87 -28.89
CA PRO A 465 -5.01 -6.45 -27.56
C PRO A 465 -3.92 -7.53 -27.47
N ILE A 466 -3.31 -7.65 -26.30
CA ILE A 466 -2.44 -8.78 -25.91
C ILE A 466 -3.32 -9.95 -25.38
N VAL A 467 -4.46 -9.61 -24.77
CA VAL A 467 -5.49 -10.54 -24.24
C VAL A 467 -6.55 -10.89 -25.28
N ASP A 468 -7.29 -11.98 -25.10
CA ASP A 468 -8.24 -12.49 -26.12
C ASP A 468 -9.41 -11.53 -26.42
N ALA A 469 -9.90 -10.84 -25.39
CA ALA A 469 -10.83 -9.71 -25.51
C ALA A 469 -10.50 -8.64 -24.46
N LEU A 470 -10.43 -7.38 -24.87
CA LEU A 470 -10.13 -6.21 -24.04
C LEU A 470 -11.33 -5.28 -23.98
N GLU A 471 -11.83 -4.96 -22.79
CA GLU A 471 -12.99 -4.09 -22.60
C GLU A 471 -12.77 -2.68 -23.16
N MET A 472 -13.73 -2.20 -23.96
CA MET A 472 -13.81 -0.80 -24.37
C MET A 472 -14.80 -0.06 -23.48
N ARG A 473 -14.41 1.09 -22.94
CA ARG A 473 -15.24 1.91 -22.04
C ARG A 473 -15.52 3.30 -22.63
N SER A 474 -16.62 3.91 -22.19
CA SER A 474 -17.04 5.24 -22.64
C SER A 474 -16.05 6.35 -22.26
N GLU A 475 -15.47 6.28 -21.06
CA GLU A 475 -14.47 7.19 -20.53
C GLU A 475 -13.42 6.42 -19.69
N PRO A 476 -12.24 7.01 -19.40
CA PRO A 476 -11.29 6.45 -18.45
C PRO A 476 -11.86 6.32 -17.03
N PHE A 477 -11.65 5.16 -16.40
CA PHE A 477 -12.00 4.81 -15.01
C PHE A 477 -13.50 4.78 -14.66
N GLY A 478 -13.98 3.61 -14.20
CA GLY A 478 -15.31 3.46 -13.58
C GLY A 478 -16.53 3.59 -14.51
N SER A 479 -16.34 4.06 -15.75
CA SER A 479 -17.43 4.25 -16.72
C SER A 479 -17.97 2.93 -17.29
N GLU A 480 -19.14 3.01 -17.91
CA GLU A 480 -19.82 1.88 -18.56
C GLU A 480 -19.02 1.30 -19.73
N GLN A 481 -19.15 -0.01 -19.91
CA GLN A 481 -18.58 -0.75 -21.02
C GLN A 481 -19.38 -0.48 -22.30
N VAL A 482 -18.70 0.01 -23.35
CA VAL A 482 -19.30 0.29 -24.67
C VAL A 482 -18.97 -0.78 -25.73
N GLY A 483 -18.12 -1.75 -25.39
CA GLY A 483 -17.81 -2.88 -26.26
C GLY A 483 -16.60 -3.69 -25.79
N GLN A 484 -15.98 -4.42 -26.72
CA GLN A 484 -14.70 -5.10 -26.55
C GLN A 484 -13.90 -5.01 -27.86
N LEU A 485 -12.58 -4.85 -27.74
CA LEU A 485 -11.62 -5.06 -28.82
C LEU A 485 -11.08 -6.50 -28.69
N LEU A 486 -11.21 -7.32 -29.73
CA LEU A 486 -10.73 -8.70 -29.75
C LEU A 486 -9.27 -8.76 -30.22
N ARG A 487 -8.54 -9.79 -29.79
CA ARG A 487 -7.09 -9.95 -30.07
C ARG A 487 -6.68 -9.89 -31.55
N ASN A 488 -7.57 -10.31 -32.44
CA ASN A 488 -7.38 -10.32 -33.88
C ASN A 488 -7.81 -9.00 -34.57
N GLU A 489 -8.35 -8.04 -33.81
CA GLU A 489 -8.75 -6.71 -34.30
C GLU A 489 -7.64 -5.68 -34.02
N ALA A 490 -7.31 -4.88 -35.03
CA ALA A 490 -6.49 -3.68 -34.87
C ALA A 490 -7.39 -2.44 -34.86
N ALA A 491 -7.08 -1.48 -33.98
CA ALA A 491 -7.78 -0.22 -33.85
C ALA A 491 -6.81 0.97 -33.97
N GLU A 492 -7.29 2.08 -34.52
CA GLU A 492 -6.52 3.31 -34.71
C GLU A 492 -6.45 4.10 -33.41
N VAL A 493 -5.26 4.59 -33.04
CA VAL A 493 -5.07 5.42 -31.85
C VAL A 493 -5.47 6.86 -32.14
N VAL A 494 -6.46 7.35 -31.40
CA VAL A 494 -7.01 8.72 -31.52
C VAL A 494 -6.40 9.64 -30.47
N GLU A 495 -6.19 9.15 -29.24
CA GLU A 495 -5.68 9.92 -28.09
C GLU A 495 -4.99 8.95 -27.10
N SER A 496 -4.02 9.40 -26.32
CA SER A 496 -3.39 8.60 -25.24
C SER A 496 -3.23 9.45 -24.00
N ARG A 497 -3.89 9.09 -22.89
CA ARG A 497 -3.96 9.89 -21.66
C ARG A 497 -3.97 9.01 -20.41
N ALA A 498 -3.06 9.28 -19.48
CA ALA A 498 -3.05 8.73 -18.11
C ALA A 498 -3.29 7.20 -18.01
N GLY A 499 -2.57 6.39 -18.80
CA GLY A 499 -2.68 4.93 -18.80
C GLY A 499 -3.77 4.35 -19.73
N TRP A 500 -4.62 5.20 -20.31
CA TRP A 500 -5.66 4.81 -21.28
C TRP A 500 -5.32 5.28 -22.69
N ILE A 501 -5.80 4.54 -23.69
CA ILE A 501 -5.75 4.91 -25.10
C ILE A 501 -7.19 5.01 -25.62
N LYS A 502 -7.53 6.14 -26.24
CA LYS A 502 -8.75 6.28 -27.03
C LYS A 502 -8.52 5.64 -28.39
N ILE A 503 -9.30 4.63 -28.71
CA ILE A 503 -9.22 3.89 -29.97
C ILE A 503 -10.44 4.11 -30.83
N LYS A 504 -10.27 3.91 -32.13
CA LYS A 504 -11.33 3.78 -33.12
C LYS A 504 -11.22 2.44 -33.83
N LYS A 505 -12.26 1.62 -33.75
CA LYS A 505 -12.38 0.36 -34.49
C LYS A 505 -12.70 0.60 -35.97
N ALA A 506 -12.49 -0.44 -36.79
CA ALA A 506 -12.86 -0.46 -38.20
C ALA A 506 -14.38 -0.33 -38.46
N ASP A 507 -15.21 -0.75 -37.50
CA ASP A 507 -16.68 -0.55 -37.51
C ASP A 507 -17.10 0.90 -37.18
N GLY A 508 -16.14 1.77 -36.81
CA GLY A 508 -16.37 3.16 -36.42
C GLY A 508 -16.62 3.38 -34.93
N THR A 509 -16.78 2.33 -34.12
CA THR A 509 -16.94 2.45 -32.66
C THR A 509 -15.69 3.07 -32.05
N THR A 510 -15.90 4.01 -31.11
CA THR A 510 -14.83 4.62 -30.33
C THR A 510 -15.00 4.33 -28.85
N GLY A 511 -13.87 4.19 -28.15
CA GLY A 511 -13.85 3.94 -26.71
C GLY A 511 -12.43 4.00 -26.16
N TYR A 512 -12.32 3.95 -24.84
CA TYR A 512 -11.05 3.92 -24.12
C TYR A 512 -10.71 2.47 -23.72
N VAL A 513 -9.45 2.08 -23.93
CA VAL A 513 -8.85 0.80 -23.50
C VAL A 513 -7.60 1.05 -22.65
N PHE A 514 -7.26 0.13 -21.75
CA PHE A 514 -6.04 0.22 -20.95
C PHE A 514 -4.79 -0.03 -21.81
N LYS A 515 -3.83 0.88 -21.75
CA LYS A 515 -2.58 0.84 -22.54
C LYS A 515 -1.75 -0.42 -22.30
N GLU A 516 -1.74 -0.90 -21.06
CA GLU A 516 -0.90 -2.02 -20.61
C GLU A 516 -1.29 -3.37 -21.24
N TYR A 517 -2.53 -3.52 -21.69
CA TYR A 517 -3.03 -4.72 -22.39
C TYR A 517 -3.00 -4.58 -23.92
N THR A 518 -2.27 -3.60 -24.46
CA THR A 518 -2.21 -3.32 -25.91
C THR A 518 -0.78 -3.26 -26.44
N GLU A 519 -0.58 -3.83 -27.62
CA GLU A 519 0.67 -3.77 -28.36
C GLU A 519 0.48 -3.09 -29.73
N SER A 520 1.57 -2.55 -30.30
CA SER A 520 1.57 -1.94 -31.62
C SER A 520 1.15 -2.96 -32.69
N ALA A 521 0.11 -2.63 -33.47
CA ALA A 521 -0.29 -3.40 -34.64
C ALA A 521 0.41 -2.86 -35.90
N PRO A 522 0.76 -3.72 -36.87
CA PRO A 522 1.31 -3.32 -38.17
C PRO A 522 0.27 -2.65 -39.09
#